data_AF-A0A809YNV3-F1
#
_entry.id   AF-A0A809YNV3-F1
#
_cell.length_a   1.000
_cell.length_b   1.000
_cell.length_c   1.000
_cell.angle_alpha   90.00
_cell.angle_beta   90.00
_cell.angle_gamma   90.00
#
_symmetry.space_group_name_H-M   'P 1'
#
loop_
_entity.id
_entity.type
_entity.pdbx_description
1 polymer ?
#
loop_
_entity_poly.entity_id
_entity_poly.type
_entity_poly.pdbx_seq_one_letter_code
_entity_poly.pdbx_strand_id
1 'polypeptide(L)'
;MKFAAIADVHGNRPALEAVLADIAALGINEVVNLGDHVSGPLEAARTADLLMERGFPSIKGDQDRILVELWQAGTSARSDFRELERKHFEWMASMPSTLMYRGRAFLCHGSPGNDAAFWLDHIAGDGCPRPSRIDSIEAGAEGIDAEIILCAHTHIPRVVRLKDGRLVVNPRQRWIARLRREDARSLRGRGRHPSCVLRNSGACQQRLVRDAPLRGLRHHGHGSIGAGQGNAHLGERDCNGLGAAGSPVICFTRECAE
;
A
#
# COMPACT_ATOMS: atom_id res chain seq x y z
N MET A 1 -6.68 25.51 4.28
CA MET A 1 -7.06 24.26 4.95
C MET A 1 -5.98 23.22 4.69
N LYS A 2 -5.56 22.47 5.72
CA LYS A 2 -4.46 21.49 5.65
C LYS A 2 -4.92 20.21 6.33
N PHE A 3 -4.95 19.10 5.60
CA PHE A 3 -5.30 17.78 6.13
C PHE A 3 -4.30 16.74 5.59
N ALA A 4 -4.23 15.59 6.26
CA ALA A 4 -3.43 14.44 5.85
C ALA A 4 -4.35 13.31 5.34
N ALA A 5 -3.83 12.50 4.42
CA ALA A 5 -4.48 11.28 3.97
C ALA A 5 -3.62 10.07 4.33
N ILE A 6 -4.25 9.06 4.92
CA ILE A 6 -3.68 7.73 5.20
C ILE A 6 -4.49 6.66 4.44
N ALA A 7 -3.94 5.47 4.27
CA ALA A 7 -4.51 4.37 3.48
C ALA A 7 -3.79 3.05 3.82
N ASP A 8 -4.27 1.90 3.37
CA ASP A 8 -3.50 0.64 3.32
C ASP A 8 -2.71 0.34 4.61
N VAL A 9 -3.33 0.54 5.78
CA VAL A 9 -2.69 0.38 7.09
C VAL A 9 -2.43 -1.11 7.37
N HIS A 10 -3.30 -1.99 6.87
CA HIS A 10 -3.14 -3.45 6.92
C HIS A 10 -2.78 -4.00 8.30
N GLY A 11 -3.42 -3.47 9.35
CA GLY A 11 -3.22 -3.93 10.73
C GLY A 11 -1.86 -3.56 11.33
N ASN A 12 -1.09 -2.69 10.68
CA ASN A 12 0.23 -2.28 11.18
C ASN A 12 0.14 -1.09 12.15
N ARG A 13 -0.37 -1.37 13.36
CA ARG A 13 -0.48 -0.36 14.43
C ARG A 13 0.81 0.42 14.69
N PRO A 14 2.03 -0.19 14.79
CA PRO A 14 3.24 0.58 15.07
C PRO A 14 3.58 1.61 13.97
N ALA A 15 3.33 1.28 12.71
CA ALA A 15 3.54 2.23 11.62
C ALA A 15 2.47 3.32 11.60
N LEU A 16 1.21 2.97 11.88
CA LEU A 16 0.14 3.95 12.03
C LEU A 16 0.48 4.96 13.13
N GLU A 17 0.93 4.50 14.30
CA GLU A 17 1.35 5.38 15.40
C GLU A 17 2.48 6.33 14.99
N ALA A 18 3.48 5.84 14.25
CA ALA A 18 4.56 6.68 13.74
C ALA A 18 4.07 7.72 12.73
N VAL A 19 3.19 7.34 11.80
CA VAL A 19 2.59 8.26 10.83
C VAL A 19 1.74 9.32 11.53
N LEU A 20 0.94 8.94 12.53
CA LEU A 20 0.12 9.88 13.30
C LEU A 20 0.98 10.85 14.11
N ALA A 21 2.10 10.40 14.67
CA ALA A 21 3.06 11.27 15.35
C ALA A 21 3.70 12.28 14.38
N ASP A 22 4.09 11.86 13.17
CA ASP A 22 4.61 12.75 12.13
C ASP A 22 3.56 13.77 11.68
N ILE A 23 2.30 13.37 11.49
CA ILE A 23 1.18 14.25 11.16
C ILE A 23 0.98 15.31 12.26
N ALA A 24 1.00 14.90 13.52
CA ALA A 24 0.86 15.79 14.67
C ALA A 24 2.03 16.78 14.77
N ALA A 25 3.27 16.33 14.53
CA ALA A 25 4.46 17.18 14.52
C ALA A 25 4.42 18.26 13.42
N LEU A 26 3.68 18.01 12.33
CA LEU A 26 3.43 18.98 11.26
C LEU A 26 2.25 19.93 11.55
N GLY A 27 1.66 19.85 12.74
CA GLY A 27 0.52 20.64 13.18
C GLY A 27 -0.77 20.35 12.40
N ILE A 28 -0.91 19.15 11.85
CA ILE A 28 -2.07 18.74 11.07
C ILE A 28 -3.06 18.04 11.98
N ASN A 29 -4.26 18.60 12.09
CA ASN A 29 -5.31 18.11 12.99
C ASN A 29 -6.46 17.39 12.26
N GLU A 30 -6.46 17.44 10.92
CA GLU A 30 -7.46 16.80 10.07
C GLU A 30 -6.81 15.65 9.31
N VAL A 31 -7.38 14.45 9.42
CA VAL A 31 -6.89 13.23 8.76
C VAL A 31 -8.06 12.50 8.12
N VAL A 32 -7.89 12.00 6.91
CA VAL A 32 -8.83 11.09 6.24
C VAL A 32 -8.17 9.75 5.95
N ASN A 33 -8.96 8.67 5.91
CA ASN A 33 -8.47 7.32 5.64
C ASN A 33 -9.09 6.71 4.38
N LEU A 34 -8.25 6.21 3.47
CA LEU A 34 -8.65 5.71 2.15
C LEU A 34 -8.95 4.20 2.11
N GLY A 35 -8.98 3.51 3.25
CA GLY A 35 -9.36 2.10 3.33
C GLY A 35 -8.19 1.15 3.56
N ASP A 36 -8.51 -0.15 3.56
CA ASP A 36 -7.61 -1.27 3.85
C ASP A 36 -6.96 -1.14 5.23
N HIS A 37 -7.83 -1.11 6.24
CA HIS A 37 -7.47 -0.73 7.59
C HIS A 37 -6.68 -1.84 8.31
N VAL A 38 -7.14 -3.08 8.20
CA VAL A 38 -6.78 -4.15 9.16
C VAL A 38 -6.41 -5.49 8.55
N SER A 39 -6.57 -5.67 7.23
CA SER A 39 -6.27 -6.94 6.60
C SER A 39 -4.78 -7.28 6.65
N GLY A 40 -4.44 -8.54 6.92
CA GLY A 40 -3.06 -9.01 7.02
C GLY A 40 -2.71 -9.72 8.33
N PRO A 41 -1.46 -10.17 8.49
CA PRO A 41 -1.05 -11.01 9.62
C PRO A 41 -0.54 -10.23 10.85
N LEU A 42 -0.84 -8.93 10.95
CA LEU A 42 -0.31 -8.03 11.99
C LEU A 42 -1.31 -7.87 13.15
N GLU A 43 -1.43 -6.66 13.72
CA GLU A 43 -2.27 -6.37 14.89
C GLU A 43 -3.65 -5.85 14.44
N ALA A 44 -4.47 -6.70 13.81
CA ALA A 44 -5.72 -6.28 13.16
C ALA A 44 -6.70 -5.63 14.15
N ALA A 45 -6.98 -6.30 15.28
CA ALA A 45 -7.91 -5.81 16.29
C ALA A 45 -7.44 -4.50 16.93
N ARG A 46 -6.17 -4.42 17.33
CA ARG A 46 -5.62 -3.22 17.97
C ARG A 46 -5.53 -2.04 17.01
N THR A 47 -5.32 -2.32 15.72
CA THR A 47 -5.36 -1.28 14.68
C THR A 47 -6.77 -0.77 14.48
N ALA A 48 -7.79 -1.66 14.44
CA ALA A 48 -9.19 -1.26 14.42
C ALA A 48 -9.55 -0.38 15.62
N ASP A 49 -9.21 -0.82 16.84
CA ASP A 49 -9.48 -0.08 18.08
C ASP A 49 -8.89 1.35 18.03
N LEU A 50 -7.62 1.47 17.62
CA LEU A 50 -6.97 2.77 17.47
C LEU A 50 -7.68 3.65 16.42
N LEU A 51 -8.04 3.10 15.26
CA LEU A 51 -8.70 3.86 14.20
C LEU A 51 -10.13 4.27 14.58
N MET A 52 -10.86 3.41 15.30
CA MET A 52 -12.18 3.70 15.86
C MET A 52 -12.10 4.83 16.91
N GLU A 53 -11.11 4.79 17.82
CA GLU A 53 -10.88 5.84 18.80
C GLU A 53 -10.57 7.19 18.15
N ARG A 54 -9.79 7.19 17.05
CA ARG A 54 -9.45 8.41 16.32
C ARG A 54 -10.61 9.02 15.55
N GLY A 55 -11.57 8.21 15.11
CA GLY A 55 -12.79 8.69 14.46
C GLY A 55 -12.56 9.47 13.16
N PHE A 56 -11.51 9.14 12.40
CA PHE A 56 -11.23 9.80 11.13
C PHE A 56 -12.35 9.53 10.09
N PRO A 57 -12.71 10.51 9.25
CA PRO A 57 -13.50 10.25 8.05
C PRO A 57 -12.79 9.19 7.20
N SER A 58 -13.42 8.02 7.08
CA SER A 58 -12.83 6.84 6.46
C SER A 58 -13.77 6.29 5.39
N ILE A 59 -13.18 5.76 4.32
CA ILE A 59 -13.88 4.97 3.30
C ILE A 59 -13.42 3.51 3.39
N LYS A 60 -14.21 2.61 2.83
CA LYS A 60 -13.93 1.18 2.78
C LYS A 60 -13.01 0.83 1.60
N GLY A 61 -11.93 0.10 1.86
CA GLY A 61 -11.09 -0.52 0.84
C GLY A 61 -11.59 -1.89 0.38
N ASP A 62 -10.91 -2.51 -0.59
CA ASP A 62 -11.33 -3.82 -1.10
C ASP A 62 -11.15 -4.92 -0.06
N GLN A 63 -10.09 -4.87 0.75
CA GLN A 63 -9.87 -5.87 1.79
C GLN A 63 -10.82 -5.71 2.96
N ASP A 64 -11.20 -4.47 3.29
CA ASP A 64 -12.24 -4.21 4.29
C ASP A 64 -13.59 -4.78 3.82
N ARG A 65 -13.95 -4.55 2.55
CA ARG A 65 -15.16 -5.13 1.94
C ARG A 65 -15.13 -6.66 2.02
N ILE A 66 -14.02 -7.29 1.64
CA ILE A 66 -13.87 -8.75 1.71
C ILE A 66 -14.01 -9.27 3.15
N LEU A 67 -13.45 -8.57 4.15
CA LEU A 67 -13.61 -8.96 5.56
C LEU A 67 -15.07 -8.88 6.02
N VAL A 68 -15.79 -7.83 5.62
CA VAL A 68 -17.23 -7.68 5.92
C VAL A 68 -18.05 -8.77 5.23
N GLU A 69 -17.79 -9.05 3.95
CA GLU A 69 -18.45 -10.13 3.20
C GLU A 69 -18.21 -11.51 3.85
N LEU A 70 -16.98 -11.80 4.26
CA LEU A 70 -16.65 -13.03 5.00
C LEU A 70 -17.38 -13.12 6.34
N TRP A 71 -17.56 -12.00 7.03
CA TRP A 71 -18.27 -11.95 8.31
C TRP A 71 -19.76 -12.22 8.12
N GLN A 72 -20.36 -11.66 7.08
CA GLN A 72 -21.75 -11.92 6.70
C GLN A 72 -21.96 -13.37 6.26
N ALA A 73 -20.97 -13.99 5.61
CA ALA A 73 -20.99 -15.40 5.23
C ALA A 73 -20.76 -16.35 6.42
N GLY A 74 -20.29 -15.84 7.57
CA GLY A 74 -20.12 -16.57 8.82
C GLY A 74 -18.70 -16.54 9.35
N THR A 75 -17.90 -17.56 9.03
CA THR A 75 -16.57 -17.74 9.64
C THR A 75 -15.46 -17.86 8.59
N SER A 76 -14.26 -17.41 8.95
CA SER A 76 -13.07 -17.53 8.12
C SER A 76 -11.86 -18.02 8.92
N ALA A 77 -10.94 -18.69 8.24
CA ALA A 77 -9.68 -19.15 8.81
C ALA A 77 -8.55 -18.10 8.73
N ARG A 78 -8.78 -16.94 8.10
CA ARG A 78 -7.80 -15.86 8.02
C ARG A 78 -7.44 -15.36 9.42
N SER A 79 -6.17 -15.01 9.62
CA SER A 79 -5.66 -14.54 10.92
C SER A 79 -6.31 -13.22 11.32
N ASP A 80 -6.35 -12.24 10.41
CA ASP A 80 -7.02 -10.95 10.63
C ASP A 80 -8.46 -11.15 11.09
N PHE A 81 -9.23 -11.95 10.37
CA PHE A 81 -10.63 -12.23 10.68
C PHE A 81 -10.83 -12.78 12.10
N ARG A 82 -9.95 -13.68 12.54
CA ARG A 82 -10.05 -14.32 13.87
C ARG A 82 -9.67 -13.39 15.02
N GLU A 83 -8.88 -12.35 14.77
CA GLU A 83 -8.58 -11.33 15.76
C GLU A 83 -9.73 -10.33 15.92
N LEU A 84 -10.52 -10.12 14.86
CA LEU A 84 -11.56 -9.12 14.84
C LEU A 84 -12.81 -9.57 15.61
N GLU A 85 -13.39 -8.63 16.36
CA GLU A 85 -14.67 -8.78 17.03
C GLU A 85 -15.80 -8.16 16.21
N ARG A 86 -17.05 -8.49 16.57
CA ARG A 86 -18.26 -7.95 15.94
C ARG A 86 -18.23 -6.43 15.76
N LYS A 87 -17.78 -5.68 16.78
CA LYS A 87 -17.66 -4.22 16.72
C LYS A 87 -16.78 -3.73 15.56
N HIS A 88 -15.72 -4.45 15.21
CA HIS A 88 -14.82 -4.06 14.13
C HIS A 88 -15.47 -4.28 12.76
N PHE A 89 -16.20 -5.38 12.60
CA PHE A 89 -16.94 -5.64 11.35
C PHE A 89 -18.10 -4.67 11.16
N GLU A 90 -18.87 -4.39 12.21
CA GLU A 90 -19.94 -3.38 12.20
C GLU A 90 -19.38 -1.99 11.85
N TRP A 91 -18.23 -1.63 12.42
CA TRP A 91 -17.52 -0.40 12.08
C TRP A 91 -17.13 -0.33 10.60
N MET A 92 -16.44 -1.35 10.05
CA MET A 92 -16.08 -1.39 8.63
C MET A 92 -17.32 -1.37 7.72
N ALA A 93 -18.39 -2.07 8.11
CA ALA A 93 -19.65 -2.11 7.35
C ALA A 93 -20.38 -0.76 7.32
N SER A 94 -20.15 0.09 8.33
CA SER A 94 -20.77 1.43 8.40
C SER A 94 -20.12 2.47 7.47
N MET A 95 -18.92 2.20 6.95
CA MET A 95 -18.19 3.14 6.12
C MET A 95 -18.71 3.17 4.68
N PRO A 96 -18.75 4.35 4.03
CA PRO A 96 -19.08 4.44 2.63
C PRO A 96 -17.93 3.93 1.74
N SER A 97 -18.22 3.59 0.48
CA SER A 97 -17.20 3.25 -0.52
C SER A 97 -16.45 4.48 -1.06
N THR A 98 -17.09 5.64 -1.03
CA THR A 98 -16.51 6.92 -1.45
C THR A 98 -16.97 8.05 -0.53
N LEU A 99 -16.21 9.14 -0.47
CA LEU A 99 -16.54 10.29 0.38
C LEU A 99 -16.13 11.60 -0.28
N MET A 100 -17.02 12.60 -0.26
CA MET A 100 -16.67 13.99 -0.54
C MET A 100 -16.28 14.69 0.75
N TYR A 101 -14.99 14.88 0.97
CA TYR A 101 -14.48 15.56 2.15
C TYR A 101 -14.48 17.07 1.93
N ARG A 102 -15.25 17.78 2.77
CA ARG A 102 -15.32 19.24 2.85
C ARG A 102 -15.67 19.92 1.51
N GLY A 103 -16.38 19.20 0.64
CA GLY A 103 -16.78 19.70 -0.69
C GLY A 103 -15.62 19.96 -1.65
N ARG A 104 -14.42 19.43 -1.39
CA ARG A 104 -13.21 19.75 -2.19
C ARG A 104 -12.33 18.56 -2.52
N ALA A 105 -12.34 17.52 -1.70
CA ALA A 105 -11.54 16.32 -1.91
C ALA A 105 -12.46 15.09 -2.05
N PHE A 106 -12.37 14.39 -3.18
CA PHE A 106 -13.07 13.13 -3.40
C PHE A 106 -12.17 11.96 -3.01
N LEU A 107 -12.69 11.01 -2.24
CA LEU A 107 -11.97 9.84 -1.76
C LEU A 107 -12.56 8.57 -2.38
N CYS A 108 -11.72 7.74 -2.96
CA CYS A 108 -12.01 6.34 -3.32
C CYS A 108 -10.80 5.46 -2.97
N HIS A 109 -10.96 4.13 -2.93
CA HIS A 109 -9.85 3.23 -2.62
C HIS A 109 -9.05 2.86 -3.89
N GLY A 110 -9.65 2.20 -4.86
CA GLY A 110 -9.03 1.91 -6.16
C GLY A 110 -9.33 3.01 -7.18
N SER A 111 -10.42 2.81 -7.93
CA SER A 111 -11.06 3.84 -8.76
C SER A 111 -12.40 4.27 -8.16
N PRO A 112 -13.01 5.38 -8.62
CA PRO A 112 -14.28 5.86 -8.08
C PRO A 112 -15.45 4.85 -8.13
N GLY A 113 -15.42 3.91 -9.08
CA GLY A 113 -16.45 2.87 -9.24
C GLY A 113 -16.00 1.45 -8.87
N ASN A 114 -14.73 1.23 -8.51
CA ASN A 114 -14.20 -0.10 -8.22
C ASN A 114 -13.02 -0.02 -7.23
N ASP A 115 -13.22 -0.54 -6.01
CA ASP A 115 -12.21 -0.51 -4.95
C ASP A 115 -10.95 -1.34 -5.28
N ALA A 116 -11.04 -2.36 -6.13
CA ALA A 116 -9.92 -3.21 -6.50
C ALA A 116 -9.26 -2.84 -7.85
N ALA A 117 -9.55 -1.66 -8.40
CA ALA A 117 -9.01 -1.24 -9.69
C ALA A 117 -7.61 -0.62 -9.56
N PHE A 118 -6.69 -1.08 -10.40
CA PHE A 118 -5.43 -0.38 -10.69
C PHE A 118 -5.77 0.84 -11.56
N TRP A 119 -6.02 1.98 -10.92
CA TRP A 119 -6.51 3.17 -11.65
C TRP A 119 -5.37 4.01 -12.25
N LEU A 120 -4.42 4.44 -11.39
CA LEU A 120 -3.26 5.24 -11.81
C LEU A 120 -2.12 4.40 -12.39
N ASP A 121 -2.23 3.08 -12.26
CA ASP A 121 -1.32 2.10 -12.83
C ASP A 121 -2.12 1.06 -13.61
N HIS A 122 -1.47 0.28 -14.45
CA HIS A 122 -2.00 -0.93 -15.05
C HIS A 122 -0.96 -2.03 -14.94
N ILE A 123 -1.41 -3.29 -14.92
CA ILE A 123 -0.51 -4.44 -14.95
C ILE A 123 -0.17 -4.74 -16.41
N ALA A 124 1.10 -4.58 -16.78
CA ALA A 124 1.59 -4.93 -18.12
C ALA A 124 1.65 -6.45 -18.31
N GLY A 125 1.86 -6.91 -19.55
CA GLY A 125 1.90 -8.34 -19.87
C GLY A 125 3.02 -9.13 -19.16
N ASP A 126 4.04 -8.44 -18.65
CA ASP A 126 5.11 -9.00 -17.81
C ASP A 126 4.74 -9.05 -16.31
N GLY A 127 3.51 -8.67 -15.94
CA GLY A 127 3.02 -8.60 -14.56
C GLY A 127 3.50 -7.37 -13.79
N CYS A 128 4.27 -6.47 -14.42
CA CYS A 128 4.78 -5.28 -13.75
C CYS A 128 3.76 -4.12 -13.80
N PRO A 129 3.59 -3.37 -12.70
CA PRO A 129 2.78 -2.16 -12.71
C PRO A 129 3.45 -1.06 -13.53
N ARG A 130 2.67 -0.39 -14.38
CA ARG A 130 3.09 0.74 -15.22
C ARG A 130 2.08 1.87 -15.09
N PRO A 131 2.47 3.15 -15.21
CA PRO A 131 1.51 4.25 -15.17
C PRO A 131 0.40 4.08 -16.22
N SER A 132 -0.84 4.33 -15.82
CA SER A 132 -1.97 4.38 -16.75
C SER A 132 -1.88 5.59 -17.68
N ARG A 133 -2.53 5.49 -18.85
CA ARG A 133 -2.64 6.62 -19.78
C ARG A 133 -3.54 7.70 -19.18
N ILE A 134 -3.22 8.97 -19.45
CA ILE A 134 -4.00 10.09 -18.91
C ILE A 134 -5.48 10.02 -19.29
N ASP A 135 -5.79 9.65 -20.53
CA ASP A 135 -7.18 9.55 -21.01
C ASP A 135 -7.99 8.49 -20.22
N SER A 136 -7.36 7.40 -19.82
CA SER A 136 -7.99 6.35 -18.99
C SER A 136 -8.21 6.81 -17.55
N ILE A 137 -7.27 7.61 -17.02
CA ILE A 137 -7.41 8.20 -15.68
C ILE A 137 -8.56 9.21 -15.69
N GLU A 138 -8.62 10.08 -16.71
CA GLU A 138 -9.66 11.10 -16.88
C GLU A 138 -11.05 10.50 -17.02
N ALA A 139 -11.19 9.40 -17.78
CA ALA A 139 -12.46 8.67 -17.89
C ALA A 139 -12.96 8.18 -16.51
N GLY A 140 -12.05 7.71 -15.64
CA GLY A 140 -12.41 7.33 -14.28
C GLY A 140 -12.76 8.51 -13.37
N ALA A 141 -12.34 9.73 -13.71
CA ALA A 141 -12.60 10.95 -12.96
C ALA A 141 -13.82 11.75 -13.49
N GLU A 142 -14.52 11.25 -14.50
CA GLU A 142 -15.66 11.94 -15.10
C GLU A 142 -16.78 12.16 -14.06
N GLY A 143 -17.39 13.35 -14.08
CA GLY A 143 -18.47 13.73 -13.15
C GLY A 143 -18.05 14.04 -11.71
N ILE A 144 -16.76 13.93 -11.36
CA ILE A 144 -16.27 14.24 -10.02
C ILE A 144 -15.88 15.72 -9.91
N ASP A 145 -16.75 16.52 -9.30
CA ASP A 145 -16.46 17.93 -9.01
C ASP A 145 -15.66 18.06 -7.70
N ALA A 146 -14.35 17.80 -7.78
CA ALA A 146 -13.40 17.95 -6.68
C ALA A 146 -12.06 18.47 -7.21
N GLU A 147 -11.40 19.34 -6.45
CA GLU A 147 -10.08 19.84 -6.79
C GLU A 147 -9.00 18.76 -6.68
N ILE A 148 -9.18 17.85 -5.71
CA ILE A 148 -8.27 16.75 -5.42
C ILE A 148 -9.08 15.46 -5.34
N ILE A 149 -8.59 14.42 -6.02
CA ILE A 149 -9.11 13.07 -5.95
C ILE A 149 -8.04 12.18 -5.31
N LEU A 150 -8.40 11.52 -4.22
CA LEU A 150 -7.51 10.64 -3.46
C LEU A 150 -7.88 9.19 -3.74
N CYS A 151 -6.88 8.39 -4.11
CA CYS A 151 -6.98 6.94 -4.27
C CYS A 151 -5.83 6.22 -3.52
N ALA A 152 -5.84 4.90 -3.50
CA ALA A 152 -4.93 4.03 -2.75
C ALA A 152 -4.72 2.70 -3.53
N HIS A 153 -4.82 1.55 -2.87
CA HIS A 153 -4.86 0.18 -3.45
C HIS A 153 -3.54 -0.33 -4.07
N THR A 154 -2.91 0.43 -4.97
CA THR A 154 -1.69 -0.05 -5.65
C THR A 154 -0.43 0.04 -4.78
N HIS A 155 -0.48 0.81 -3.69
CA HIS A 155 0.64 1.17 -2.81
C HIS A 155 1.79 1.89 -3.55
N ILE A 156 1.56 2.33 -4.80
CA ILE A 156 2.53 3.04 -5.63
C ILE A 156 2.22 4.53 -5.56
N PRO A 157 3.14 5.36 -5.06
CA PRO A 157 2.92 6.79 -4.95
C PRO A 157 2.77 7.43 -6.32
N ARG A 158 1.68 8.17 -6.52
CA ARG A 158 1.39 8.87 -7.77
C ARG A 158 0.78 10.24 -7.48
N VAL A 159 1.15 11.21 -8.30
CA VAL A 159 0.47 12.49 -8.42
C VAL A 159 0.27 12.73 -9.91
N VAL A 160 -0.97 12.81 -10.35
CA VAL A 160 -1.36 13.02 -11.73
C VAL A 160 -2.19 14.29 -11.80
N ARG A 161 -1.81 15.22 -12.67
CA ARG A 161 -2.63 16.40 -12.97
C ARG A 161 -3.43 16.13 -14.23
N LEU A 162 -4.76 16.21 -14.11
CA LEU A 162 -5.68 16.08 -15.23
C LEU A 162 -5.60 17.31 -16.13
N LYS A 163 -6.09 17.21 -17.38
CA LYS A 163 -6.08 18.33 -18.34
C LYS A 163 -6.92 19.51 -17.88
N ASP A 164 -7.96 19.26 -17.09
CA ASP A 164 -8.83 20.28 -16.49
C ASP A 164 -8.24 20.91 -15.20
N GLY A 165 -7.05 20.49 -14.78
CA GLY A 165 -6.32 21.04 -13.65
C GLY A 165 -6.54 20.33 -12.31
N ARG A 166 -7.51 19.41 -12.19
CA ARG A 166 -7.70 18.59 -11.00
C ARG A 166 -6.49 17.69 -10.73
N LEU A 167 -6.26 17.35 -9.46
CA LEU A 167 -5.17 16.46 -9.05
C LEU A 167 -5.70 15.10 -8.61
N VAL A 168 -5.16 14.02 -9.14
CA VAL A 168 -5.37 12.66 -8.63
C VAL A 168 -4.12 12.18 -7.91
N VAL A 169 -4.26 11.75 -6.66
CA VAL A 169 -3.14 11.42 -5.79
C VAL A 169 -3.33 10.04 -5.18
N ASN A 170 -2.35 9.18 -5.36
CA ASN A 170 -2.16 7.97 -4.55
C ASN A 170 -1.06 8.25 -3.53
N PRO A 171 -1.39 8.43 -2.23
CA PRO A 171 -0.42 8.75 -1.22
C PRO A 171 0.49 7.54 -0.97
N ARG A 172 1.74 7.83 -0.62
CA ARG A 172 2.67 6.77 -0.25
C ARG A 172 2.41 6.29 1.18
N GLN A 173 2.14 5.01 1.37
CA GLN A 173 2.51 4.32 2.61
C GLN A 173 4.01 4.02 2.57
N ARG A 174 4.87 4.84 3.21
CA ARG A 174 6.30 4.53 3.26
C ARG A 174 6.55 3.48 4.34
N TRP A 175 6.48 2.20 3.96
CA TRP A 175 7.10 1.11 4.71
C TRP A 175 8.63 1.15 4.55
N ILE A 176 9.30 2.03 5.29
CA ILE A 176 10.72 1.85 5.60
C ILE A 176 10.89 1.98 7.10
N ALA A 177 11.16 0.85 7.74
CA ALA A 177 11.78 0.78 9.04
C ALA A 177 13.03 1.69 9.03
N ARG A 178 12.93 2.85 9.67
CA ARG A 178 14.13 3.56 10.13
C ARG A 178 14.54 2.92 11.45
N LEU A 179 15.06 1.69 11.39
CA LEU A 179 16.02 1.26 12.40
C LEU A 179 17.25 2.13 12.17
N ARG A 180 17.47 3.12 13.03
CA ARG A 180 18.75 3.84 13.04
C ARG A 180 19.85 2.79 13.22
N ARG A 181 20.93 2.87 12.43
CA ARG A 181 22.15 2.06 12.62
C ARG A 181 22.80 2.26 14.00
N GLU A 182 22.30 3.20 14.80
CA GLU A 182 22.81 3.56 16.12
C GLU A 182 22.21 2.68 17.24
N ASP A 183 21.01 2.12 17.06
CA ASP A 183 20.35 1.28 18.08
C ASP A 183 20.79 -0.21 18.02
N ALA A 184 21.60 -0.59 17.02
CA ALA A 184 22.15 -1.94 16.89
C ALA A 184 23.53 -2.13 17.58
N ARG A 185 23.97 -1.17 18.40
CA ARG A 185 25.24 -1.29 19.16
C ARG A 185 25.11 -1.85 20.58
N SER A 186 23.90 -1.96 21.15
CA SER A 186 23.74 -2.46 22.53
C SER A 186 23.55 -3.98 22.66
N LEU A 187 23.45 -4.74 21.55
CA LEU A 187 23.23 -6.20 21.59
C LEU A 187 24.44 -7.07 21.21
N ARG A 188 25.67 -6.55 21.30
CA ARG A 188 26.88 -7.41 21.27
C ARG A 188 27.13 -8.00 22.66
N GLY A 189 26.31 -8.98 23.00
CA GLY A 189 26.43 -9.76 24.23
C GLY A 189 26.11 -11.23 23.98
N ARG A 190 27.07 -11.95 23.35
CA ARG A 190 27.27 -13.42 23.36
C ARG A 190 26.25 -14.27 22.56
N GLY A 191 26.78 -15.08 21.62
CA GLY A 191 26.18 -16.39 21.28
C GLY A 191 25.82 -16.67 19.80
N ARG A 192 26.84 -17.03 19.01
CA ARG A 192 26.90 -17.95 17.84
C ARG A 192 25.62 -18.41 17.06
N HIS A 193 25.67 -18.20 15.72
CA HIS A 193 25.06 -18.93 14.57
C HIS A 193 23.57 -18.66 14.16
N PRO A 194 23.17 -18.88 12.88
CA PRO A 194 23.51 -18.04 11.72
C PRO A 194 22.27 -17.47 10.97
N SER A 195 22.43 -16.25 10.46
CA SER A 195 21.77 -15.65 9.27
C SER A 195 20.32 -16.05 8.92
N CYS A 196 19.36 -15.18 9.25
CA CYS A 196 18.13 -15.02 8.47
C CYS A 196 18.09 -13.59 7.92
N VAL A 197 18.55 -13.42 6.68
CA VAL A 197 18.42 -12.17 5.92
C VAL A 197 17.10 -12.28 5.15
N LEU A 198 16.04 -11.68 5.66
CA LEU A 198 14.80 -11.50 4.90
C LEU A 198 15.05 -10.44 3.82
N ARG A 199 15.44 -10.90 2.63
CA ARG A 199 15.34 -10.12 1.39
C ARG A 199 13.86 -9.99 1.04
N ASN A 200 13.29 -8.82 1.23
CA ASN A 200 11.99 -8.49 0.68
C ASN A 200 12.17 -8.10 -0.81
N SER A 201 12.33 -9.09 -1.66
CA SER A 201 12.19 -8.93 -3.11
C SER A 201 10.73 -9.19 -3.46
N GLY A 202 10.02 -8.16 -3.94
CA GLY A 202 8.68 -8.31 -4.49
C GLY A 202 8.66 -9.38 -5.58
N ALA A 203 7.83 -10.40 -5.38
CA ALA A 203 7.39 -11.31 -6.42
C ALA A 203 6.16 -12.09 -5.91
N CYS A 204 5.02 -11.82 -6.54
CA CYS A 204 4.07 -12.84 -7.02
C CYS A 204 3.80 -14.03 -6.07
N GLN A 205 2.71 -13.96 -5.28
CA GLN A 205 2.03 -15.15 -4.78
C GLN A 205 0.78 -15.42 -5.62
N GLN A 206 0.99 -15.91 -6.84
CA GLN A 206 0.08 -16.89 -7.44
C GLN A 206 0.85 -18.19 -7.57
N ARG A 207 0.56 -19.16 -6.69
CA ARG A 207 0.86 -20.56 -6.98
C ARG A 207 -0.40 -21.38 -6.73
N LEU A 208 -1.16 -21.51 -7.80
CA LEU A 208 -2.21 -22.50 -7.99
C LEU A 208 -1.63 -23.90 -7.77
N VAL A 209 -2.43 -24.71 -7.08
CA VAL A 209 -2.25 -26.13 -6.82
C VAL A 209 -2.35 -26.93 -8.13
N ARG A 210 -1.23 -27.49 -8.60
CA ARG A 210 -1.06 -28.58 -9.59
C ARG A 210 0.37 -29.11 -9.35
N ASP A 211 0.71 -30.37 -9.12
CA ASP A 211 0.13 -31.66 -9.51
C ASP A 211 0.52 -32.78 -8.51
N ALA A 212 -0.28 -33.84 -8.45
CA ALA A 212 0.08 -35.14 -7.88
C ALA A 212 0.96 -35.95 -8.86
N PRO A 213 1.76 -36.93 -8.38
CA PRO A 213 2.81 -37.55 -9.19
C PRO A 213 2.28 -38.73 -10.02
N LEU A 214 2.73 -38.83 -11.28
CA LEU A 214 2.74 -40.09 -12.02
C LEU A 214 4.16 -40.47 -12.41
N ARG A 215 4.45 -41.75 -12.19
CA ARG A 215 5.74 -42.43 -12.27
C ARG A 215 6.20 -42.64 -13.72
N GLY A 216 7.52 -42.57 -13.91
CA GLY A 216 8.31 -43.56 -14.63
C GLY A 216 8.41 -43.46 -16.16
N LEU A 217 9.62 -43.21 -16.68
CA LEU A 217 10.44 -44.17 -17.44
C LEU A 217 11.71 -43.49 -17.99
N ARG A 218 12.80 -44.27 -18.05
CA ARG A 218 14.16 -43.90 -18.46
C ARG A 218 14.32 -43.99 -19.98
N HIS A 219 15.15 -43.16 -20.61
CA HIS A 219 16.46 -43.53 -21.18
C HIS A 219 17.06 -42.48 -22.15
N HIS A 220 18.40 -42.40 -22.07
CA HIS A 220 19.48 -41.91 -22.94
C HIS A 220 19.26 -41.19 -24.28
N GLY A 221 20.15 -40.23 -24.57
CA GLY A 221 20.55 -39.85 -25.93
C GLY A 221 21.49 -38.63 -25.98
N HIS A 222 22.69 -38.81 -26.54
CA HIS A 222 23.78 -37.83 -26.70
C HIS A 222 23.46 -36.65 -27.64
N GLY A 223 24.16 -35.53 -27.49
CA GLY A 223 24.27 -34.49 -28.54
C GLY A 223 25.02 -33.23 -28.09
N SER A 224 26.29 -33.14 -28.44
CA SER A 224 27.21 -32.01 -28.27
C SER A 224 26.91 -30.82 -29.19
N ILE A 225 27.37 -29.61 -28.81
CA ILE A 225 28.11 -28.58 -29.58
C ILE A 225 27.74 -27.16 -29.11
N GLY A 226 28.74 -26.29 -28.91
CA GLY A 226 28.59 -24.85 -29.12
C GLY A 226 29.11 -23.94 -28.01
N ALA A 227 30.36 -23.51 -28.13
CA ALA A 227 31.00 -22.50 -27.29
C ALA A 227 30.44 -21.09 -27.56
N GLY A 228 30.45 -20.22 -26.54
CA GLY A 228 30.17 -18.80 -26.66
C GLY A 228 30.53 -18.05 -25.38
N GLN A 229 31.79 -17.64 -25.27
CA GLN A 229 32.27 -16.70 -24.25
C GLN A 229 31.65 -15.31 -24.49
N GLY A 230 31.25 -14.64 -23.42
CA GLY A 230 30.77 -13.26 -23.45
C GLY A 230 30.70 -12.67 -22.05
N ASN A 231 31.86 -12.24 -21.54
CA ASN A 231 31.98 -11.45 -20.33
C ASN A 231 31.50 -10.01 -20.60
N ALA A 232 30.59 -9.48 -19.78
CA ALA A 232 30.34 -8.05 -19.71
C ALA A 232 30.08 -7.65 -18.25
N HIS A 233 31.17 -7.28 -17.57
CA HIS A 233 31.13 -6.46 -16.36
C HIS A 233 30.59 -5.07 -16.73
N LEU A 234 29.48 -4.65 -16.11
CA LEU A 234 29.09 -3.24 -16.08
C LEU A 234 29.33 -2.71 -14.67
N GLY A 235 30.28 -1.79 -14.60
CA GLY A 235 30.75 -1.16 -13.37
C GLY A 235 29.75 -0.19 -12.76
N GLU A 236 29.70 -0.21 -11.44
CA GLU A 236 29.13 0.82 -10.60
C GLU A 236 29.85 2.15 -10.84
N ARG A 237 29.09 3.24 -11.01
CA ARG A 237 29.59 4.59 -10.80
C ARG A 237 28.80 5.24 -9.69
N ASP A 238 29.56 5.67 -8.70
CA ASP A 238 29.19 6.52 -7.59
C ASP A 238 28.54 7.82 -8.05
N CYS A 239 27.40 8.16 -7.45
CA CYS A 239 26.94 9.53 -7.29
C CYS A 239 26.67 9.76 -5.80
N ASN A 240 27.74 10.09 -5.05
CA ASN A 240 27.64 10.73 -3.74
C ASN A 240 27.43 12.23 -3.95
N GLY A 241 26.37 12.77 -3.35
CA GLY A 241 26.03 14.20 -3.39
C GLY A 241 24.95 14.58 -2.38
N LEU A 242 25.39 14.75 -1.13
CA LEU A 242 24.90 15.61 -0.04
C LEU A 242 23.49 16.27 -0.14
N GLY A 243 22.70 16.12 0.93
CA GLY A 243 21.94 17.25 1.50
C GLY A 243 20.45 17.05 1.85
N ALA A 244 20.17 17.14 3.15
CA ALA A 244 18.89 17.51 3.80
C ALA A 244 17.73 16.49 3.87
N ALA A 245 17.21 16.38 5.10
CA ALA A 245 16.19 15.46 5.57
C ALA A 245 14.77 16.05 5.45
N GLY A 246 13.79 15.20 5.14
CA GLY A 246 12.36 15.50 5.20
C GLY A 246 11.53 14.26 4.88
N SER A 247 10.63 13.86 5.79
CA SER A 247 9.65 12.78 5.58
C SER A 247 8.53 13.28 4.64
N PRO A 248 8.04 12.50 3.65
CA PRO A 248 6.93 12.96 2.82
C PRO A 248 5.60 12.54 3.47
N VAL A 249 5.08 13.39 4.35
CA VAL A 249 3.63 13.51 4.53
C VAL A 249 3.15 14.41 3.39
N ILE A 250 2.21 13.94 2.55
CA ILE A 250 1.62 14.82 1.53
C ILE A 250 0.70 15.80 2.26
N CYS A 251 1.23 16.99 2.54
CA CYS A 251 0.48 18.10 3.08
C CYS A 251 -0.12 18.91 1.93
N PHE A 252 -1.43 19.06 1.90
CA PHE A 252 -2.08 20.02 1.00
C PHE A 252 -2.14 21.38 1.69
N THR A 253 -1.36 22.35 1.23
CA THR A 253 -1.45 23.76 1.63
C THR A 253 -1.54 24.62 0.38
N ARG A 254 -2.57 25.47 0.27
CA ARG A 254 -2.55 26.60 -0.66
C ARG A 254 -2.14 27.84 0.13
N GLU A 255 -0.97 28.39 -0.16
CA GLU A 255 -0.71 29.80 0.11
C GLU A 255 -1.52 30.57 -0.95
N CYS A 256 -2.62 31.18 -0.53
CA CYS A 256 -3.22 32.26 -1.30
C CYS A 256 -2.37 33.50 -1.02
N ALA A 257 -1.39 33.78 -1.89
CA ALA A 257 -0.86 35.12 -2.01
C ALA A 257 -1.77 35.87 -2.99
N GLU A 258 -2.44 36.91 -2.49
CA GLU A 258 -2.94 38.02 -3.31
C GLU A 258 -1.77 38.82 -3.89
#